data_AF-A0A2Z2K9Y9-F1
#
_entry.id   AF-A0A2Z2K9Y9-F1
#
_cell.length_a   1.000
_cell.length_b   1.000
_cell.length_c   1.000
_cell.angle_alpha   90.00
_cell.angle_beta   90.00
_cell.angle_gamma   90.00
#
_symmetry.space_group_name_H-M   'P 1'
#
loop_
_entity.id
_entity.type
_entity.pdbx_description
1 polymer ?
#
loop_
_entity_poly.entity_id
_entity_poly.type
_entity_poly.pdbx_seq_one_letter_code
_entity_poly.pdbx_strand_id
1 'polypeptide(L)' 'MSESMTKPFSEVVDYCSQCGAEIKFGQIVIRYGRELLCDTNCLCDWVGADEVSVPEPAKH' A
#
# COMPACT_ATOMS: atom_id res chain seq x y z
N MET A 1 -2.08 17.43 -29.32
CA MET A 1 -1.22 17.79 -28.18
C MET A 1 -1.60 16.87 -27.04
N SER A 2 -0.88 15.77 -26.86
CA SER A 2 -1.06 14.86 -25.73
C SER A 2 -0.13 15.36 -24.63
N GLU A 3 -0.67 16.09 -23.66
CA GLU A 3 0.07 16.48 -22.46
C GLU A 3 0.32 15.24 -21.60
N SER A 4 1.55 14.75 -21.62
CA SER A 4 2.03 13.75 -20.67
C SER A 4 2.12 14.40 -19.29
N MET A 5 1.00 14.43 -18.55
CA MET A 5 0.97 14.91 -17.16
C MET A 5 1.83 13.98 -16.30
N THR A 6 3.09 14.38 -16.08
CA THR A 6 4.00 13.69 -15.17
C THR A 6 3.66 14.16 -13.78
N LYS A 7 2.85 13.38 -13.04
CA LYS A 7 2.54 13.68 -11.64
C LYS A 7 3.83 13.68 -10.81
N PRO A 8 4.09 14.68 -9.96
CA PRO A 8 5.26 14.67 -9.11
C PRO A 8 5.14 13.54 -8.09
N PHE A 9 6.25 12.85 -7.78
CA PHE A 9 6.32 11.74 -6.80
C PHE A 9 5.84 12.13 -5.38
N SER A 10 5.69 13.42 -5.09
CA SER A 10 5.17 13.93 -3.82
C SER A 10 3.68 14.26 -3.83
N GLU A 11 2.99 14.10 -4.95
CA GLU A 11 1.54 14.32 -5.03
C GLU A 11 0.80 13.28 -4.19
N VAL A 12 -0.05 13.74 -3.25
CA VAL A 12 -0.96 12.87 -2.51
C VAL A 12 -2.08 12.44 -3.44
N VAL A 13 -2.25 11.14 -3.62
CA VAL A 13 -3.25 10.56 -4.53
C VAL A 13 -4.38 9.84 -3.80
N ASP A 14 -4.14 9.41 -2.57
CA ASP A 14 -5.13 8.78 -1.70
C ASP A 14 -4.67 8.82 -0.23
N TYR A 15 -5.43 8.19 0.67
CA TYR A 15 -5.09 8.01 2.07
C TYR A 15 -5.24 6.54 2.47
N CYS A 16 -4.39 6.07 3.37
CA CYS A 16 -4.48 4.72 3.92
C CYS A 16 -5.81 4.54 4.66
N SER A 17 -6.60 3.54 4.27
CA SER A 17 -7.91 3.29 4.89
C SER A 17 -7.83 2.93 6.37
N GLN A 18 -6.68 2.43 6.86
CA GLN A 18 -6.48 2.03 8.25
C GLN A 18 -5.97 3.17 9.15
N CYS A 19 -4.85 3.81 8.78
CA CYS A 19 -4.21 4.83 9.64
C CYS A 19 -4.43 6.28 9.18
N GLY A 20 -5.01 6.49 8.00
CA GLY A 20 -5.20 7.82 7.41
C GLY A 20 -3.93 8.47 6.87
N ALA A 21 -2.81 7.76 6.79
CA ALA A 21 -1.56 8.29 6.23
C ALA A 21 -1.70 8.62 4.74
N GLU A 22 -1.08 9.72 4.30
CA GLU A 22 -1.02 10.12 2.89
C GLU A 22 -0.36 9.02 2.03
N ILE A 23 -1.03 8.65 0.94
CA ILE A 23 -0.45 7.80 -0.12
C ILE A 23 -0.01 8.71 -1.27
N LYS A 24 1.28 8.64 -1.61
CA LYS A 24 1.87 9.49 -2.65
C LYS A 24 1.97 8.77 -3.99
N PHE A 25 1.95 9.54 -5.07
CA PHE A 25 2.12 8.99 -6.41
C PHE A 25 3.46 8.25 -6.54
N GLY A 26 3.40 6.98 -6.98
CA GLY A 26 4.58 6.11 -7.09
C GLY A 26 4.95 5.36 -5.81
N GLN A 27 4.24 5.58 -4.69
CA GLN A 27 4.40 4.77 -3.48
C GLN A 27 3.87 3.35 -3.72
N ILE A 28 4.63 2.35 -3.26
CA ILE A 28 4.15 0.97 -3.22
C ILE A 28 3.14 0.85 -2.07
N VAL A 29 1.95 0.36 -2.40
CA VAL A 29 0.85 0.17 -1.44
C VAL A 29 0.25 -1.21 -1.59
N ILE A 30 -0.49 -1.64 -0.57
CA ILE A 30 -1.20 -2.90 -0.57
C ILE A 30 -2.67 -2.61 -0.89
N ARG A 31 -3.21 -3.30 -1.89
CA ARG A 31 -4.64 -3.27 -2.19
C ARG A 31 -5.33 -4.47 -1.57
N TYR A 32 -6.30 -4.22 -0.69
CA TYR A 32 -7.14 -5.24 -0.09
C TYR A 32 -8.60 -4.98 -0.42
N GLY A 33 -9.15 -5.73 -1.37
CA GLY A 33 -10.49 -5.46 -1.93
C GLY A 33 -10.55 -4.09 -2.63
N ARG A 34 -11.30 -3.16 -2.03
CA ARG A 34 -11.46 -1.77 -2.49
C ARG A 34 -10.59 -0.76 -1.71
N GLU A 35 -9.92 -1.21 -0.66
CA GLU A 35 -9.15 -0.36 0.23
C GLU A 35 -7.67 -0.34 -0.17
N LEU A 36 -7.00 0.78 0.12
CA LEU A 36 -5.57 0.96 -0.05
C LEU A 36 -4.89 1.15 1.31
N LEU A 37 -3.81 0.40 1.53
CA LEU A 37 -3.09 0.37 2.79
C LEU A 37 -1.62 0.70 2.55
N CYS A 38 -1.05 1.55 3.41
CA CYS A 38 0.30 2.09 3.19
C CYS A 38 1.40 1.05 3.44
N ASP A 39 1.15 0.03 4.26
CA ASP A 39 2.10 -1.04 4.56
C ASP A 39 1.42 -2.34 5.04
N THR A 40 2.24 -3.36 5.28
CA THR A 40 1.80 -4.68 5.75
C THR A 40 1.22 -4.63 7.17
N ASN A 41 1.68 -3.71 8.02
CA ASN A 41 1.15 -3.60 9.38
C ASN A 41 -0.31 -3.13 9.34
N CYS A 42 -0.61 -2.12 8.52
CA CYS A 42 -1.97 -1.65 8.30
C CYS A 42 -2.86 -2.76 7.70
N LEU A 43 -2.31 -3.63 6.85
CA LEU A 43 -3.02 -4.82 6.38
C LEU A 43 -3.32 -5.79 7.53
N CYS A 44 -2.33 -6.14 8.34
CA CYS A 44 -2.50 -7.05 9.48
C CYS A 44 -3.57 -6.55 10.44
N ASP A 45 -3.51 -5.26 10.82
CA ASP A 45 -4.51 -4.62 11.66
C ASP A 45 -5.90 -4.63 11.01
N TRP A 46 -5.98 -4.37 9.69
CA TRP A 46 -7.25 -4.33 8.96
C TRP A 46 -7.94 -5.69 8.88
N VAL A 47 -7.18 -6.77 8.69
CA VAL A 47 -7.71 -8.14 8.60
C VAL A 47 -7.82 -8.83 9.97
N GLY A 48 -7.32 -8.21 11.04
CA GLY A 48 -7.27 -8.80 12.37
C GLY A 48 -6.33 -10.01 12.45
N ALA A 49 -5.21 -9.97 11.72
CA ALA A 49 -4.20 -11.03 11.77
C ALA A 49 -3.31 -10.86 13.02
N ASP A 50 -3.27 -11.89 13.86
CA ASP A 50 -2.42 -11.93 15.05
C ASP A 50 -0.99 -12.42 14.73
N GLU A 51 -0.83 -13.22 13.67
CA GLU A 51 0.45 -13.80 13.26
C GLU A 51 0.66 -13.73 11.74
N VAL A 52 1.88 -13.37 11.33
CA VAL A 52 2.31 -13.38 9.92
C VAL A 52 3.34 -14.50 9.73
N SER A 53 2.93 -15.59 9.10
CA SER A 53 3.83 -16.69 8.74
C SER A 53 4.50 -16.41 7.40
N VAL A 54 5.82 -16.26 7.40
CA VAL A 54 6.61 -16.18 6.16
C VAL A 54 7.04 -17.61 5.80
N PRO A 55 6.64 -18.17 4.64
CA PRO A 55 7.11 -19.49 4.25
C PRO A 55 8.63 -19.47 4.09
N GLU A 56 9.31 -20.49 4.64
CA GLU A 56 10.76 -20.60 4.55
C GLU A 56 11.20 -20.57 3.07
N PRO A 57 12.30 -19.86 2.75
CA PRO A 57 12.79 -19.81 1.38
C PRO A 57 13.14 -21.23 0.92
N ALA A 58 12.52 -21.65 -0.19
CA ALA A 58 12.80 -22.96 -0.79
C ALA A 58 14.29 -23.08 -1.07
N LYS A 59 14.96 -24.02 -0.40
CA LYS A 59 16.36 -24.36 -0.67
C LYS A 59 16.41 -25.00 -2.06
N HIS A 60 17.03 -24.33 -3.03
CA HIS A 60 17.40 -24.90 -4.33
C HIS A 60 18.70 -25.70 -4.22
#